data_AF-A0A223S623-F1
#
_entry.id   AF-A0A223S623-F1
#
_cell.length_a   1.000
_cell.length_b   1.000
_cell.length_c   1.000
_cell.angle_alpha   90.00
_cell.angle_beta   90.00
_cell.angle_gamma   90.00
#
_symmetry.space_group_name_H-M   'P 1'
#
loop_
_entity.id
_entity.type
_entity.pdbx_description
1 polymer ?
#
loop_
_entity_poly.entity_id
_entity_poly.type
_entity_poly.pdbx_seq_one_letter_code
_entity_poly.pdbx_strand_id
1 'polypeptide(L)' 'MPTVRFESRTATAKRRVKCSGGCGKTLTRQRTFMQTISPFNRDPGTGLPRTAEQVQEAVNREADAWQPQATCTNCDTDH' A
#
# COMPACT_ATOMS: atom_id res chain seq x y z
N MET A 1 -9.09 26.18 17.16
CA MET A 1 -8.77 24.76 16.88
C MET A 1 -8.63 24.61 15.38
N PRO A 2 -7.53 24.06 14.85
CA PRO A 2 -7.45 23.74 13.42
C PRO A 2 -8.50 22.66 13.09
N THR A 3 -9.32 22.91 12.07
CA THR A 3 -10.33 21.97 11.60
C THR A 3 -9.65 20.86 10.80
N VAL A 4 -9.55 19.66 11.37
CA VAL A 4 -9.04 18.49 10.64
C VAL A 4 -10.14 18.01 9.69
N ARG A 5 -9.91 18.11 8.38
CA ARG A 5 -10.79 17.50 7.38
C ARG A 5 -10.47 16.02 7.28
N PHE A 6 -11.50 15.18 7.44
CA PHE A 6 -11.40 13.76 7.18
C PHE A 6 -11.29 13.56 5.66
N GLU A 7 -10.08 13.24 5.20
CA GLU A 7 -9.80 13.00 3.78
C GLU A 7 -9.03 11.69 3.66
N SER A 8 -9.43 10.85 2.70
CA SER A 8 -8.71 9.63 2.37
C SER A 8 -7.64 9.92 1.33
N ARG A 9 -6.45 9.39 1.57
CA ARG A 9 -5.36 9.36 0.59
C ARG A 9 -5.13 7.94 0.16
N THR A 10 -4.92 7.75 -1.13
CA THR A 10 -4.72 6.45 -1.75
C THR A 10 -3.45 6.45 -2.60
N ALA A 11 -2.80 5.30 -2.69
CA ALA A 11 -1.77 5.04 -3.69
C ALA A 11 -1.98 3.64 -4.23
N THR A 12 -1.81 3.48 -5.55
CA THR A 12 -1.94 2.17 -6.20
C THR A 12 -0.57 1.73 -6.68
N ALA A 13 -0.10 0.60 -6.15
CA ALA A 13 1.10 -0.05 -6.63
C ALA A 13 0.72 -1.09 -7.68
N LYS A 14 1.42 -1.07 -8.82
CA LYS A 14 1.28 -2.07 -9.88
C LYS A 14 2.66 -2.61 -10.24
N ARG A 15 2.83 -3.92 -10.13
CA ARG A 15 4.11 -4.59 -10.37
C ARG A 15 3.93 -5.81 -11.26
N ARG A 16 4.93 -6.05 -12.11
CA ARG A 16 5.02 -7.26 -12.93
C ARG A 16 6.06 -8.17 -12.29
N VAL A 17 5.68 -9.41 -12.01
CA VAL A 17 6.56 -10.43 -11.42
C VAL A 17 6.50 -11.70 -12.24
N LYS A 18 7.62 -12.41 -12.36
CA LYS A 18 7.65 -13.71 -13.00
C LYS A 18 7.18 -14.79 -12.02
N CYS A 19 6.42 -15.75 -12.55
CA CYS A 19 5.97 -16.95 -11.86
C CYS A 19 7.16 -17.71 -11.25
N SER A 20 7.27 -17.79 -9.93
CA SER A 20 8.33 -18.58 -9.27
C SER A 20 8.05 -20.09 -9.27
N GLY A 21 6.80 -20.52 -9.45
CA GLY A 21 6.40 -21.94 -9.50
C GLY A 21 6.73 -22.67 -10.81
N GLY A 22 7.75 -22.22 -11.56
CA GLY A 22 8.25 -22.90 -12.76
C GLY A 22 7.46 -22.65 -14.05
N CYS A 23 6.30 -21.98 -13.99
CA CYS A 23 5.44 -21.81 -15.17
C CYS A 23 5.89 -20.74 -16.17
N GLY A 24 6.91 -19.93 -15.84
CA GLY A 24 7.47 -18.88 -16.69
C GLY A 24 6.54 -17.69 -16.99
N LYS A 25 5.28 -17.73 -16.57
CA LYS A 25 4.28 -16.69 -16.83
C LYS A 25 4.65 -15.38 -16.12
N THR A 26 4.36 -14.24 -16.75
CA THR A 26 4.47 -12.93 -16.10
C THR A 26 3.13 -12.54 -15.50
N LEU A 27 3.10 -12.30 -14.20
CA LEU A 27 1.93 -11.89 -13.44
C LEU A 27 1.96 -10.38 -13.26
N THR A 28 0.84 -9.73 -13.55
CA THR A 28 0.63 -8.34 -13.14
C THR A 28 -0.16 -8.35 -11.84
N ARG A 29 0.42 -7.81 -10.78
CA ARG A 29 -0.23 -7.66 -9.49
C ARG A 29 -0.47 -6.18 -9.24
N GLN A 30 -1.64 -5.85 -8.74
CA GLN A 30 -2.02 -4.50 -8.34
C GLN A 30 -2.58 -4.53 -6.93
N ARG A 31 -2.21 -3.55 -6.11
CA ARG A 31 -2.78 -3.32 -4.79
C ARG A 31 -2.95 -1.84 -4.54
N THR A 32 -4.09 -1.46 -3.99
CA THR A 32 -4.36 -0.09 -3.56
C THR A 32 -4.20 0.00 -2.05
N PHE A 33 -3.41 0.96 -1.61
CA PHE A 33 -3.19 1.33 -0.23
C PHE A 33 -3.99 2.59 0.06
N MET A 34 -4.57 2.67 1.25
CA MET A 34 -5.40 3.80 1.66
C MET A 34 -5.19 4.10 3.14
N GLN A 35 -5.05 5.38 3.45
CA GLN A 35 -5.11 5.88 4.82
C GLN A 35 -5.99 7.12 4.88
N THR A 36 -6.61 7.33 6.04
CA THR A 36 -7.48 8.49 6.28
C THR A 36 -6.77 9.46 7.20
N ILE A 37 -6.80 10.75 6.84
CA ILE A 37 -6.44 11.84 7.73
C ILE A 37 -7.48 11.87 8.84
N SER A 38 -7.07 11.59 10.08
CA SER A 38 -7.95 11.65 11.23
C SER A 38 -7.24 12.27 12.43
N PRO A 39 -7.97 12.87 13.38
CA PRO A 39 -7.40 13.40 14.62
C PRO A 39 -6.70 12.34 15.49
N PHE A 40 -6.96 11.07 15.20
CA PHE A 40 -6.41 9.90 15.90
C PHE A 40 -5.18 9.32 15.20
N ASN A 41 -4.98 9.63 13.92
CA ASN A 41 -3.79 9.25 13.16
C ASN A 41 -2.69 10.28 13.43
N ARG A 42 -2.04 10.15 14.59
CA ARG A 42 -1.07 11.13 15.09
C ARG A 42 0.35 10.80 14.63
N ASP A 43 1.12 11.84 14.38
CA ASP A 43 2.55 11.74 14.15
C ASP A 43 3.26 11.41 15.49
N PRO A 44 4.12 10.37 15.53
CA PRO A 44 4.76 9.95 16.77
C PRO A 44 5.82 10.94 17.28
N GLY A 45 6.35 11.82 16.42
CA GLY A 45 7.35 12.81 16.81
C GLY A 45 6.76 14.08 17.42
N THR A 46 5.59 14.49 16.94
CA THR A 46 4.96 15.77 17.33
C THR A 46 3.66 15.62 18.11
N GLY A 47 3.05 14.43 18.11
CA GLY A 47 1.76 14.16 18.77
C GLY A 47 0.55 14.82 18.09
N LEU A 48 0.77 15.53 16.98
CA LEU A 48 -0.27 16.19 16.19
C LEU A 48 -0.90 15.23 15.19
N PRO A 49 -2.16 15.44 14.75
CA PRO A 49 -2.73 14.71 13.63
C PRO A 49 -1.82 14.82 12.40
N ARG A 50 -1.62 13.69 11.70
CA ARG A 50 -0.81 13.68 10.48
C ARG A 50 -1.41 14.63 9.45
N THR A 51 -0.54 15.39 8.79
CA THR A 51 -0.92 16.25 7.66
C THR A 51 -1.27 15.41 6.44
N ALA A 52 -1.93 16.02 5.46
CA ALA A 52 -2.22 15.36 4.19
C ALA A 52 -0.97 14.82 3.49
N GLU A 53 0.14 15.56 3.56
CA GLU A 53 1.43 15.18 2.99
C GLU A 53 2.02 13.98 3.72
N GLN A 54 1.99 13.96 5.05
CA GLN A 54 2.48 12.83 5.85
C GLN A 54 1.68 11.55 5.58
N VAL A 55 0.35 11.66 5.47
CA VAL A 55 -0.51 10.52 5.12
C VAL A 55 -0.22 10.05 3.70
N GLN A 56 -0.05 10.97 2.73
CA GLN A 56 0.31 10.59 1.37
C GLN A 56 1.67 9.90 1.29
N GLU A 57 2.69 10.41 2.00
CA GLU A 57 4.02 9.80 2.05
C GLU A 57 3.97 8.41 2.67
N ALA A 58 3.19 8.22 3.75
CA ALA A 58 3.01 6.92 4.38
C ALA A 58 2.39 5.90 3.40
N VAL A 59 1.33 6.30 2.70
CA VAL A 59 0.64 5.43 1.72
C VAL A 59 1.54 5.12 0.52
N ASN A 60 2.35 6.09 0.06
CA ASN A 60 3.35 5.86 -0.99
C ASN A 60 4.44 4.90 -0.52
N ARG A 61 4.93 5.05 0.72
CA ARG A 61 5.95 4.18 1.30
C ARG A 61 5.44 2.74 1.44
N GLU A 62 4.18 2.54 1.83
CA GLU A 62 3.54 1.22 1.83
C GLU A 62 3.44 0.63 0.42
N ALA A 63 3.04 1.45 -0.56
CA ALA A 63 2.97 1.07 -1.96
C ALA A 63 4.35 0.68 -2.54
N ASP A 64 5.41 1.38 -2.15
CA ASP A 64 6.79 1.12 -2.57
C ASP A 64 7.43 -0.07 -1.84
N ALA A 65 7.10 -0.28 -0.57
CA ALA A 65 7.53 -1.45 0.18
C ALA A 65 6.81 -2.74 -0.25
N TRP A 66 5.69 -2.62 -0.98
CA TRP A 66 4.90 -3.77 -1.38
C TRP A 66 5.63 -4.70 -2.35
N GLN A 67 5.83 -5.93 -1.90
CA GLN A 67 6.34 -7.03 -2.71
C GLN A 67 5.19 -8.00 -3.02
N PRO A 68 4.73 -8.07 -4.28
CA PRO A 68 3.65 -8.98 -4.66
C PRO A 68 4.12 -10.44 -4.67
N GLN A 69 3.19 -11.35 -4.38
CA GLN A 69 3.44 -12.79 -4.54
C GLN A 69 3.77 -13.11 -6.00
N ALA A 70 4.89 -13.82 -6.17
CA ALA A 70 5.40 -14.28 -7.46
C ALA A 70 4.76 -15.60 -7.90
N THR A 71 3.90 -16.24 -7.10
CA THR A 71 3.22 -17.48 -7.48
C THR A 71 1.90 -17.18 -8.20
N CYS A 72 1.62 -17.92 -9.28
CA CYS A 72 0.34 -17.87 -9.97
C CYS A 72 -0.61 -18.90 -9.37
N THR A 73 -1.93 -18.70 -9.48
CA THR A 73 -2.93 -19.62 -8.90
C THR A 73 -2.72 -21.08 -9.32
N ASN A 74 -2.34 -21.32 -10.58
CA ASN A 74 -2.08 -22.69 -11.07
C ASN A 74 -0.82 -23.34 -10.48
N CYS A 75 0.10 -22.56 -9.95
CA CYS A 75 1.32 -23.05 -9.28
C CYS A 75 1.24 -22.96 -7.76
N ASP A 76 0.15 -22.39 -7.24
CA ASP A 76 -0.11 -22.23 -5.80
C ASP A 76 -0.92 -23.42 -5.26
N THR A 77 -1.61 -24.16 -6.15
CA THR A 77 -2.32 -25.41 -5.85
C THR A 77 -1.36 -26.59 -5.76
N ASP A 78 -0.57 -26.65 -4.70
CA ASP A 78 0.03 -27.87 -4.16
C ASP A 78 -0.46 -27.99 -2.70
N HIS A 79 -1.68 -28.50 -2.54
CA HIS A 79 -2.34 -28.79 -1.27
C HIS A 79 -2.81 -30.23 -1.27
#